data_AF-A0A7W0PLS1-F1
#
_entry.id   AF-A0A7W0PLS1-F1
#
_cell.length_a   1.000
_cell.length_b   1.000
_cell.length_c   1.000
_cell.angle_alpha   90.00
_cell.angle_beta   90.00
_cell.angle_gamma   90.00
#
_symmetry.space_group_name_H-M   'P 1'
#
loop_
_entity.id
_entity.type
_entity.pdbx_description
1 polymer ?
#
loop_
_entity_poly.entity_id
_entity_poly.type
_entity_poly.pdbx_seq_one_letter_code
_entity_poly.pdbx_strand_id
1 'polypeptide(L)'
;FMQPPAGLTEEETVEKALRAAAWDEVEPGWTFGGGSYAFQDIPTRFIVRLDAGEWQIAASWQLDADGAEETMTLSPLTVTETGSSTAGEIDPEPDVVMEMNDIEFGGLDTTIPTGPTLFEVRNVGEQPRQMVLFRTDRPLTSEDYANWFASMASATPPAAPFTMIWVGYAALTSPGYSTWIELDLEPGTYTATSWVIDPETGAPALLLGMVQSFEVD
;
A
#
# COMPACT_ATOMS: atom_id res chain seq x y z
N PHE A 1 2.06 10.03 -1.86
CA PHE A 1 2.27 11.37 -1.29
C PHE A 1 3.10 11.24 -0.04
N MET A 2 4.14 12.03 0.10
CA MET A 2 5.08 11.94 1.22
C MET A 2 5.51 13.33 1.67
N GLN A 3 5.67 13.50 2.98
CA GLN A 3 6.20 14.71 3.59
C GLN A 3 7.48 14.32 4.33
N PRO A 4 8.66 14.64 3.76
CA PRO A 4 9.94 14.38 4.42
C PRO A 4 10.13 15.30 5.63
N PRO A 5 10.95 14.90 6.62
CA PRO A 5 11.33 15.78 7.71
C PRO A 5 12.18 16.96 7.20
N ALA A 6 12.16 18.05 7.95
CA ALA A 6 13.00 19.20 7.63
C ALA A 6 14.50 18.87 7.69
N GLY A 7 15.28 19.54 6.85
CA GLY A 7 16.76 19.49 6.88
C GLY A 7 17.40 18.46 5.96
N LEU A 8 16.63 17.67 5.21
CA LEU A 8 17.16 16.85 4.12
C LEU A 8 17.48 17.70 2.90
N THR A 9 18.55 17.35 2.20
CA THR A 9 18.81 17.83 0.84
C THR A 9 17.85 17.18 -0.16
N GLU A 10 17.74 17.75 -1.36
CA GLU A 10 16.91 17.17 -2.44
C GLU A 10 17.39 15.76 -2.81
N GLU A 11 18.71 15.57 -2.92
CA GLU A 11 19.33 14.27 -3.23
C GLU A 11 19.00 13.21 -2.18
N GLU A 12 19.19 13.53 -0.88
CA GLU A 12 18.84 12.62 0.21
C GLU A 12 17.34 12.32 0.24
N THR A 13 16.50 13.30 -0.10
CA THR A 13 15.05 13.10 -0.15
C THR A 13 14.67 12.13 -1.26
N VAL A 14 15.25 12.27 -2.45
CA VAL A 14 14.99 11.35 -3.58
C VAL A 14 15.50 9.94 -3.27
N GLU A 15 16.70 9.81 -2.71
CA GLU A 15 17.28 8.51 -2.35
C GLU A 15 16.40 7.77 -1.34
N LYS A 16 15.97 8.46 -0.28
CA LYS A 16 15.11 7.90 0.77
C LYS A 16 13.71 7.57 0.28
N ALA A 17 13.13 8.44 -0.54
CA ALA A 17 11.85 8.15 -1.18
C ALA A 17 11.95 6.90 -2.09
N LEU A 18 13.05 6.74 -2.83
CA LEU A 18 13.29 5.56 -3.65
C LEU A 18 13.40 4.29 -2.79
N ARG A 19 14.07 4.36 -1.64
CA ARG A 19 14.14 3.20 -0.72
C ARG A 19 12.76 2.79 -0.20
N ALA A 20 11.93 3.76 0.15
CA ALA A 20 10.57 3.50 0.58
C ALA A 20 9.71 2.82 -0.51
N ALA A 21 9.95 3.14 -1.78
CA ALA A 21 9.24 2.52 -2.90
C ALA A 21 9.81 1.15 -3.30
N ALA A 22 11.13 1.05 -3.48
CA ALA A 22 11.78 -0.13 -4.03
C ALA A 22 11.99 -1.26 -3.01
N TRP A 23 12.06 -0.92 -1.72
CA TRP A 23 12.40 -1.86 -0.66
C TRP A 23 11.37 -1.90 0.47
N ASP A 24 10.22 -1.21 0.28
CA ASP A 24 9.16 -1.08 1.28
C ASP A 24 9.69 -0.63 2.66
N GLU A 25 10.74 0.19 2.67
CA GLU A 25 11.40 0.67 3.89
C GLU A 25 10.76 1.96 4.42
N VAL A 26 10.31 1.95 5.67
CA VAL A 26 9.77 3.15 6.31
C VAL A 26 10.89 4.06 6.79
N GLU A 27 10.95 5.27 6.22
CA GLU A 27 11.93 6.28 6.61
C GLU A 27 11.52 7.00 7.91
N PRO A 28 12.38 7.06 8.94
CA PRO A 28 12.05 7.71 10.22
C PRO A 28 11.71 9.18 10.07
N GLY A 29 10.61 9.62 10.69
CA GLY A 29 10.17 11.02 10.69
C GLY A 29 9.48 11.48 9.41
N TRP A 30 9.27 10.57 8.45
CA TRP A 30 8.47 10.85 7.26
C TRP A 30 6.99 10.64 7.57
N THR A 31 6.15 11.49 6.96
CA THR A 31 4.70 11.28 6.92
C THR A 31 4.31 10.83 5.52
N PHE A 32 3.52 9.77 5.44
CA PHE A 32 3.06 9.19 4.19
C PHE A 32 1.54 9.37 4.09
N GLY A 33 1.11 10.18 3.13
CA GLY A 33 -0.31 10.52 2.93
C GLY A 33 -1.06 9.50 2.07
N GLY A 34 -0.46 8.36 1.75
CA GLY A 34 -1.04 7.36 0.87
C GLY A 34 -0.83 7.64 -0.62
N GLY A 35 -1.56 6.91 -1.46
CA GLY A 35 -1.40 6.90 -2.91
C GLY A 35 -1.79 5.57 -3.52
N SER A 36 -1.67 5.43 -4.83
CA SER A 36 -1.91 4.17 -5.52
C SER A 36 -0.95 3.98 -6.70
N TYR A 37 -1.01 2.81 -7.30
CA TYR A 37 -0.18 2.39 -8.43
C TYR A 37 -1.03 2.34 -9.70
N ALA A 38 -0.45 2.74 -10.83
CA ALA A 38 -1.08 2.61 -12.13
C ALA A 38 -0.32 1.62 -13.00
N PHE A 39 -1.01 0.58 -13.47
CA PHE A 39 -0.49 -0.27 -14.54
C PHE A 39 -0.37 0.53 -15.84
N GLN A 40 0.56 0.11 -16.69
CA GLN A 40 0.74 0.71 -18.01
C GLN A 40 -0.60 0.74 -18.78
N ASP A 41 -0.97 1.94 -19.24
CA ASP A 41 -2.20 2.22 -19.99
C ASP A 41 -3.53 1.94 -19.26
N ILE A 42 -3.50 1.65 -17.95
CA ILE A 42 -4.70 1.50 -17.11
C ILE A 42 -4.85 2.73 -16.22
N PRO A 43 -5.92 3.53 -16.38
CA PRO A 43 -6.14 4.67 -15.50
C PRO A 43 -6.42 4.16 -14.08
N THR A 44 -5.73 4.75 -13.12
CA THR A 44 -6.01 4.52 -11.69
C THR A 44 -6.63 5.77 -11.09
N ARG A 45 -7.64 5.58 -10.25
CA ARG A 45 -8.29 6.64 -9.49
C ARG A 45 -8.19 6.32 -8.02
N PHE A 46 -7.75 7.31 -7.27
CA PHE A 46 -7.67 7.21 -5.82
C PHE A 46 -7.84 8.60 -5.22
N ILE A 47 -8.23 8.64 -3.95
CA ILE A 47 -8.35 9.85 -3.15
C ILE A 47 -7.44 9.69 -1.94
N VAL A 48 -6.73 10.76 -1.61
CA VAL A 48 -5.96 10.87 -0.36
C VAL A 48 -6.40 12.12 0.38
N ARG A 49 -6.31 12.07 1.70
CA ARG A 49 -6.45 13.25 2.54
C ARG A 49 -5.07 13.73 2.93
N LEU A 50 -4.78 14.99 2.65
CA LEU A 50 -3.52 15.63 3.02
C LEU A 50 -3.80 16.80 3.95
N ASP A 51 -3.08 16.86 5.06
CA ASP A 51 -3.09 18.03 5.93
C ASP A 51 -2.36 19.20 5.25
N ALA A 52 -2.64 20.42 5.70
CA ALA A 52 -1.93 21.59 5.24
C ALA A 52 -0.42 21.45 5.52
N GLY A 53 0.39 21.75 4.52
CA GLY A 53 1.84 21.60 4.59
C GLY A 53 2.50 21.42 3.23
N GLU A 54 3.82 21.27 3.26
CA GLU A 54 4.61 20.97 2.09
C GLU A 54 4.72 19.46 1.92
N TRP A 55 4.25 18.98 0.77
CA TRP A 55 4.25 17.57 0.38
C TRP A 55 5.11 17.37 -0.87
N GLN A 56 5.48 16.12 -1.11
CA GLN A 56 6.02 15.64 -2.36
C GLN A 56 5.03 14.65 -2.97
N ILE A 57 4.67 14.90 -4.23
CA ILE A 57 4.12 13.89 -5.12
C ILE A 57 5.30 13.03 -5.56
N ALA A 58 5.35 11.82 -5.01
CA ALA A 58 6.37 10.84 -5.33
C ALA A 58 5.82 9.88 -6.38
N ALA A 59 6.54 9.77 -7.50
CA ALA A 59 6.27 8.82 -8.54
C ALA A 59 7.51 7.95 -8.72
N SER A 60 7.37 6.65 -8.48
CA SER A 60 8.38 5.66 -8.81
C SER A 60 7.88 4.72 -9.90
N TRP A 61 8.81 4.15 -10.66
CA TRP A 61 8.50 3.19 -11.71
C TRP A 61 9.73 2.34 -12.05
N GLN A 62 9.48 1.10 -12.47
CA GLN A 62 10.53 0.20 -12.94
C GLN A 62 11.06 0.67 -14.31
N LEU A 63 12.38 0.62 -14.49
CA LEU A 63 13.08 0.97 -15.72
C LEU A 63 13.26 -0.22 -16.66
N ASP A 64 13.23 -1.44 -16.12
CA ASP A 64 13.40 -2.68 -16.86
C ASP A 64 12.20 -3.62 -16.65
N ALA A 65 12.10 -4.62 -17.54
CA ALA A 65 11.02 -5.59 -17.50
C ALA A 65 11.14 -6.61 -16.36
N ASP A 66 12.34 -6.74 -15.79
CA ASP A 66 12.65 -7.68 -14.71
C ASP A 66 12.42 -7.07 -13.32
N GLY A 67 12.11 -5.76 -13.26
CA GLY A 67 11.88 -4.98 -12.05
C GLY A 67 13.13 -4.72 -11.21
N ALA A 68 14.33 -4.89 -11.78
CA ALA A 68 15.59 -4.81 -11.03
C ALA A 68 16.07 -3.37 -10.82
N GLU A 69 15.74 -2.47 -11.73
CA GLU A 69 16.00 -1.03 -11.61
C GLU A 69 14.70 -0.25 -11.44
N GLU A 70 14.60 0.51 -10.34
CA GLU A 70 13.51 1.45 -10.07
C GLU A 70 14.08 2.87 -9.93
N THR A 71 13.32 3.86 -10.37
CA THR A 71 13.67 5.28 -10.22
C THR A 71 12.58 6.05 -9.50
N MET A 72 12.92 7.24 -9.00
CA MET A 72 12.02 8.10 -8.24
C MET A 72 12.06 9.53 -8.79
N THR A 73 10.89 10.14 -8.92
CA THR A 73 10.73 11.57 -9.14
C THR A 73 9.84 12.18 -8.07
N LEU A 74 10.30 13.29 -7.50
CA LEU A 74 9.54 14.07 -6.54
C LEU A 74 9.10 15.39 -7.18
N SER A 75 7.82 15.70 -7.05
CA SER A 75 7.26 17.00 -7.45
C SER A 75 6.65 17.68 -6.22
N PRO A 76 7.00 18.95 -5.93
CA PRO A 76 6.49 19.63 -4.75
C PRO A 76 4.98 19.91 -4.87
N LEU A 77 4.28 19.79 -3.76
CA LEU A 77 2.87 20.12 -3.60
C LEU A 77 2.65 20.86 -2.28
N THR A 78 2.26 22.12 -2.35
CA THR A 78 1.83 22.88 -1.17
C THR A 78 0.33 22.69 -0.97
N VAL A 79 -0.05 22.09 0.16
CA VAL A 79 -1.45 21.99 0.61
C VAL A 79 -1.70 23.14 1.58
N THR A 80 -2.73 23.94 1.34
CA THR A 80 -3.07 25.08 2.19
C THR A 80 -4.35 24.81 2.96
N GLU A 81 -4.47 25.34 4.18
CA GLU A 81 -5.73 25.28 4.92
C GLU A 81 -6.82 25.95 4.10
N THR A 82 -7.95 25.28 3.96
CA THR A 82 -9.12 25.92 3.38
C THR A 82 -9.67 26.88 4.43
N GLY A 83 -9.51 28.18 4.21
CA GLY A 83 -10.08 29.20 5.08
C GLY A 83 -11.59 29.01 5.19
N SER A 84 -12.07 28.62 6.38
CA SER A 84 -13.46 28.45 6.81
C SER A 84 -14.46 28.44 5.65
N SER A 85 -14.48 27.35 4.89
CA SER A 85 -15.58 27.06 4.00
C SER A 85 -16.30 25.83 4.56
N THR A 86 -17.59 25.99 4.76
CA THR A 86 -18.59 24.92 4.90
C THR A 86 -18.68 24.14 3.58
N ALA A 87 -17.54 23.70 3.04
CA ALA A 87 -17.50 22.62 2.07
C ALA A 87 -17.67 21.36 2.91
N GLY A 88 -18.84 20.73 2.81
CA GLY A 88 -19.16 19.53 3.55
C GLY A 88 -18.01 18.54 3.48
N GLU A 89 -17.51 18.19 4.66
CA GLU A 89 -16.83 16.94 4.94
C GLU A 89 -17.66 15.82 4.32
N ILE A 90 -17.23 15.30 3.18
CA ILE A 90 -17.73 14.03 2.66
C ILE A 90 -16.52 13.37 2.02
N ASP A 91 -15.69 12.74 2.85
CA ASP A 91 -14.94 11.59 2.38
C ASP A 91 -15.95 10.67 1.66
N PRO A 92 -15.65 10.16 0.46
CA PRO A 92 -16.62 9.37 -0.27
C PRO A 92 -17.02 8.16 0.58
N GLU A 93 -18.32 7.88 0.68
CA GLU A 93 -18.81 6.72 1.43
C GLU A 93 -18.25 5.45 0.78
N PRO A 94 -17.37 4.70 1.48
CA PRO A 94 -16.77 3.51 0.91
C PRO A 94 -17.73 2.33 0.94
N ASP A 95 -17.62 1.45 -0.04
CA ASP A 95 -18.31 0.15 -0.01
C ASP A 95 -17.64 -0.80 0.98
N VAL A 96 -16.32 -0.68 1.13
CA VAL A 96 -15.48 -1.50 2.03
C VAL A 96 -14.53 -0.62 2.80
N VAL A 97 -14.47 -0.82 4.12
CA VAL A 97 -13.45 -0.19 4.97
C VAL A 97 -12.44 -1.27 5.36
N MET A 98 -11.22 -1.14 4.84
CA MET A 98 -10.09 -1.98 5.23
C MET A 98 -9.22 -1.22 6.22
N GLU A 99 -9.00 -1.82 7.39
CA GLU A 99 -8.14 -1.26 8.42
C GLU A 99 -6.75 -1.90 8.36
N MET A 100 -5.71 -1.06 8.35
CA MET A 100 -4.35 -1.47 8.66
C MET A 100 -4.09 -1.13 10.13
N ASN A 101 -3.90 -2.16 10.95
CA ASN A 101 -3.64 -2.03 12.38
C ASN A 101 -2.34 -2.76 12.71
N ASP A 102 -1.22 -2.05 12.54
CA ASP A 102 0.13 -2.56 12.72
C ASP A 102 0.42 -3.82 11.90
N ILE A 103 0.30 -5.02 12.47
CA ILE A 103 0.58 -6.29 11.79
C ILE A 103 -0.69 -7.05 11.37
N GLU A 104 -1.85 -6.40 11.42
CA GLU A 104 -3.14 -7.00 11.11
C GLU A 104 -3.91 -6.17 10.07
N PHE A 105 -4.65 -6.85 9.20
CA PHE A 105 -5.73 -6.24 8.43
C PHE A 105 -7.07 -6.51 9.14
N GLY A 106 -7.99 -5.55 9.05
CA GLY A 106 -9.34 -5.64 9.59
C GLY A 106 -10.40 -5.14 8.61
N GLY A 107 -11.67 -5.41 8.91
CA GLY A 107 -12.81 -4.92 8.12
C GLY A 107 -13.15 -5.73 6.86
N LEU A 108 -12.50 -6.89 6.67
CA LEU A 108 -12.71 -7.79 5.50
C LEU A 108 -13.52 -9.04 5.84
N ASP A 109 -14.27 -9.03 6.95
CA ASP A 109 -15.00 -10.20 7.44
C ASP A 109 -16.33 -10.46 6.70
N THR A 110 -16.62 -9.66 5.67
CA THR A 110 -17.83 -9.74 4.86
C THR A 110 -17.50 -10.13 3.42
N THR A 111 -18.38 -10.89 2.78
CA THR A 111 -18.31 -11.11 1.32
C THR A 111 -18.41 -9.77 0.60
N ILE A 112 -17.47 -9.50 -0.29
CA ILE A 112 -17.41 -8.28 -1.09
C ILE A 112 -18.11 -8.55 -2.43
N PRO A 113 -19.03 -7.69 -2.90
CA PRO A 113 -19.70 -7.92 -4.18
C PRO A 113 -18.74 -7.79 -5.36
N THR A 114 -18.99 -8.55 -6.43
CA THR A 114 -18.30 -8.34 -7.71
C THR A 114 -18.60 -6.98 -8.34
N GLY A 115 -17.62 -6.44 -9.07
CA GLY A 115 -17.68 -5.20 -9.83
C GLY A 115 -16.91 -4.04 -9.19
N PRO A 116 -17.15 -2.81 -9.65
CA PRO A 116 -16.55 -1.60 -9.08
C PRO A 116 -16.89 -1.47 -7.59
N THR A 117 -15.86 -1.42 -6.76
CA THR A 117 -15.95 -1.31 -5.31
C THR A 117 -14.98 -0.25 -4.83
N LEU A 118 -15.47 0.71 -4.05
CA LEU A 118 -14.64 1.74 -3.43
C LEU A 118 -14.15 1.26 -2.06
N PHE A 119 -12.85 1.03 -1.93
CA PHE A 119 -12.20 0.71 -0.67
C PHE A 119 -11.71 1.99 -0.01
N GLU A 120 -12.04 2.20 1.27
CA GLU A 120 -11.23 3.04 2.16
C GLU A 120 -10.18 2.15 2.83
N VAL A 121 -8.91 2.33 2.48
CA VAL A 121 -7.79 1.70 3.19
C VAL A 121 -7.25 2.71 4.19
N ARG A 122 -7.54 2.50 5.47
CA ARG A 122 -7.17 3.44 6.55
C ARG A 122 -6.18 2.84 7.52
N ASN A 123 -5.20 3.63 7.93
CA ASN A 123 -4.25 3.21 8.95
C ASN A 123 -4.70 3.67 10.33
N VAL A 124 -5.09 2.71 11.17
CA VAL A 124 -5.55 2.93 12.55
C VAL A 124 -4.51 2.47 13.59
N GLY A 125 -3.38 1.92 13.14
CA GLY A 125 -2.28 1.50 14.00
C GLY A 125 -1.29 2.62 14.31
N GLU A 126 -0.09 2.25 14.73
CA GLU A 126 1.00 3.15 15.12
C GLU A 126 2.14 3.20 14.11
N GLN A 127 2.19 2.25 13.17
CA GLN A 127 3.23 2.19 12.14
C GLN A 127 2.70 2.46 10.73
N PRO A 128 3.47 3.14 9.84
CA PRO A 128 3.14 3.21 8.43
C PRO A 128 3.04 1.82 7.79
N ARG A 129 1.99 1.61 7.01
CA ARG A 129 1.69 0.34 6.32
C ARG A 129 1.18 0.59 4.91
N GLN A 130 1.18 -0.47 4.12
CA GLN A 130 0.63 -0.47 2.78
C GLN A 130 -0.31 -1.66 2.60
N MET A 131 -1.17 -1.58 1.59
CA MET A 131 -1.95 -2.71 1.14
C MET A 131 -1.53 -3.04 -0.29
N VAL A 132 -1.06 -4.26 -0.50
CA VAL A 132 -0.95 -4.87 -1.82
C VAL A 132 -2.04 -5.93 -1.93
N LEU A 133 -2.90 -5.82 -2.93
CA LEU A 133 -3.99 -6.74 -3.13
C LEU A 133 -3.70 -7.65 -4.31
N PHE A 134 -3.82 -8.95 -4.08
CA PHE A 134 -3.68 -9.97 -5.11
C PHE A 134 -4.94 -10.80 -5.24
N ARG A 135 -5.26 -11.24 -6.45
CA ARG A 135 -6.14 -12.39 -6.65
C ARG A 135 -5.31 -13.65 -6.55
N THR A 136 -5.78 -14.62 -5.78
CA THR A 136 -5.05 -15.86 -5.49
C THR A 136 -5.91 -17.09 -5.82
N ASP A 137 -5.27 -18.23 -6.05
CA ASP A 137 -5.96 -19.49 -6.37
C ASP A 137 -6.58 -20.18 -5.14
N ARG A 138 -6.23 -19.70 -3.95
CA ARG A 138 -6.78 -20.08 -2.65
C ARG A 138 -6.50 -18.99 -1.61
N PRO A 139 -7.09 -19.07 -0.41
CA PRO A 139 -6.66 -18.28 0.73
C PRO A 139 -5.20 -18.57 1.08
N LEU A 140 -4.44 -17.52 1.35
CA LEU A 140 -3.02 -17.59 1.71
C LEU A 140 -2.80 -17.11 3.15
N THR A 141 -1.71 -17.58 3.74
CA THR A 141 -1.28 -17.26 5.10
C THR A 141 0.16 -16.77 5.13
N SER A 142 0.59 -16.14 6.23
CA SER A 142 2.00 -15.79 6.44
C SER A 142 2.95 -16.99 6.32
N GLU A 143 2.51 -18.20 6.70
CA GLU A 143 3.30 -19.42 6.54
C GLU A 143 3.51 -19.78 5.06
N ASP A 144 2.50 -19.57 4.21
CA ASP A 144 2.63 -19.78 2.76
C ASP A 144 3.72 -18.87 2.18
N TYR A 145 3.72 -17.59 2.56
CA TYR A 145 4.76 -16.65 2.14
C TYR A 145 6.14 -16.98 2.71
N ALA A 146 6.23 -17.38 3.98
CA ALA A 146 7.49 -17.80 4.59
C ALA A 146 8.11 -18.99 3.84
N ASN A 147 7.29 -19.99 3.50
CA ASN A 147 7.70 -21.14 2.70
C ASN A 147 8.12 -20.73 1.28
N TRP A 148 7.40 -19.79 0.66
CA TRP A 148 7.75 -19.26 -0.66
C TRP A 148 9.11 -18.54 -0.65
N PHE A 149 9.37 -17.65 0.31
CA PHE A 149 10.68 -16.99 0.45
C PHE A 149 11.81 -17.99 0.70
N ALA A 150 11.60 -18.98 1.57
CA ALA A 150 12.59 -20.03 1.82
C ALA A 150 12.94 -20.81 0.54
N SER A 151 11.93 -21.10 -0.29
CA SER A 151 12.10 -21.80 -1.57
C SER A 151 12.92 -20.99 -2.58
N MET A 152 12.71 -19.67 -2.64
CA MET A 152 13.50 -18.76 -3.47
C MET A 152 14.95 -18.71 -2.99
N ALA A 153 15.18 -18.58 -1.68
CA ALA A 153 16.51 -18.54 -1.10
C ALA A 153 17.29 -19.85 -1.32
N SER A 154 16.61 -21.00 -1.36
CA SER A 154 17.23 -22.30 -1.61
C SER A 154 17.21 -22.73 -3.09
N ALA A 155 16.72 -21.88 -4.00
CA ALA A 155 16.53 -22.19 -5.42
C ALA A 155 15.80 -23.52 -5.66
N THR A 156 14.82 -23.84 -4.80
CA THR A 156 14.03 -25.08 -4.84
C THR A 156 12.56 -24.73 -5.05
N PRO A 157 11.74 -25.54 -5.75
CA PRO A 157 10.30 -25.27 -5.83
C PRO A 157 9.63 -25.26 -4.45
N PRO A 158 8.64 -24.37 -4.20
CA PRO A 158 7.89 -24.38 -2.95
C PRO A 158 7.09 -25.68 -2.81
N ALA A 159 6.95 -26.18 -1.58
CA ALA A 159 6.20 -27.40 -1.30
C ALA A 159 4.70 -27.27 -1.64
N ALA A 160 4.15 -26.07 -1.49
CA ALA A 160 2.78 -25.72 -1.83
C ALA A 160 2.79 -24.43 -2.69
N PRO A 161 2.98 -24.53 -4.02
CA PRO A 161 2.92 -23.37 -4.89
C PRO A 161 1.53 -22.74 -4.85
N PHE A 162 1.47 -21.44 -5.07
CA PHE A 162 0.25 -20.65 -5.24
C PHE A 162 0.46 -19.67 -6.39
N THR A 163 -0.64 -19.13 -6.91
CA THR A 163 -0.60 -18.07 -7.93
C THR A 163 -1.05 -16.75 -7.33
N MET A 164 -0.44 -15.65 -7.78
CA MET A 164 -0.79 -14.28 -7.38
C MET A 164 -0.88 -13.42 -8.63
N ILE A 165 -2.01 -12.76 -8.81
CA ILE A 165 -2.21 -11.74 -9.84
C ILE A 165 -2.39 -10.42 -9.12
N TRP A 166 -1.57 -9.42 -9.43
CA TRP A 166 -1.67 -8.11 -8.78
C TRP A 166 -2.94 -7.39 -9.22
N VAL A 167 -3.70 -6.86 -8.27
CA VAL A 167 -5.03 -6.25 -8.48
C VAL A 167 -5.03 -4.79 -8.08
N GLY A 168 -4.48 -4.47 -6.91
CA GLY A 168 -4.60 -3.15 -6.32
C GLY A 168 -3.48 -2.82 -5.36
N TYR A 169 -3.34 -1.53 -5.08
CA TYR A 169 -2.30 -1.00 -4.22
C TYR A 169 -2.79 0.26 -3.51
N ALA A 170 -2.70 0.27 -2.18
CA ALA A 170 -2.68 1.50 -1.40
C ALA A 170 -1.23 1.69 -0.90
N ALA A 171 -0.61 2.78 -1.31
CA ALA A 171 0.77 3.10 -0.97
C ALA A 171 0.97 3.27 0.54
N LEU A 172 2.24 3.36 0.96
CA LEU A 172 2.59 3.70 2.34
C LEU A 172 1.68 4.81 2.89
N THR A 173 1.00 4.49 3.98
CA THR A 173 0.02 5.35 4.62
C THR A 173 0.37 5.39 6.10
N SER A 174 0.62 6.60 6.62
CA SER A 174 0.94 6.82 8.04
C SER A 174 -0.30 6.69 8.94
N PRO A 175 -0.11 6.45 10.24
CA PRO A 175 -1.20 6.47 11.22
C PRO A 175 -2.11 7.69 11.07
N GLY A 176 -3.43 7.45 11.06
CA GLY A 176 -4.44 8.49 10.93
C GLY A 176 -4.71 8.97 9.50
N TYR A 177 -4.01 8.44 8.49
CA TYR A 177 -4.27 8.69 7.08
C TYR A 177 -5.05 7.54 6.43
N SER A 178 -5.75 7.88 5.34
CA SER A 178 -6.50 6.94 4.51
C SER A 178 -6.21 7.17 3.03
N THR A 179 -6.28 6.09 2.25
CA THR A 179 -6.37 6.14 0.79
C THR A 179 -7.69 5.48 0.37
N TRP A 180 -8.48 6.16 -0.44
CA TRP A 180 -9.61 5.53 -1.12
C TRP A 180 -9.19 5.09 -2.51
N ILE A 181 -9.45 3.84 -2.86
CA ILE A 181 -9.10 3.25 -4.16
C ILE A 181 -10.33 2.57 -4.77
N GLU A 182 -10.55 2.82 -6.05
CA GLU A 182 -11.60 2.13 -6.82
C GLU A 182 -10.99 0.85 -7.42
N LEU A 183 -11.59 -0.30 -7.11
CA LEU A 183 -11.18 -1.61 -7.60
C LEU A 183 -12.32 -2.26 -8.37
N ASP A 184 -12.03 -2.83 -9.54
CA ASP A 184 -13.01 -3.62 -10.31
C ASP A 184 -12.75 -5.11 -10.04
N LEU A 185 -13.59 -5.73 -9.21
CA LEU A 185 -13.37 -7.06 -8.66
C LEU A 185 -14.19 -8.13 -9.39
N GLU A 186 -13.52 -9.14 -9.93
CA GLU A 186 -14.17 -10.35 -10.45
C GLU A 186 -14.41 -11.37 -9.33
N PRO A 187 -15.33 -12.33 -9.49
CA PRO A 187 -15.53 -13.37 -8.48
C PRO A 187 -14.26 -14.20 -8.23
N GLY A 188 -13.98 -14.52 -6.96
CA GLY A 188 -12.89 -15.39 -6.53
C GLY A 188 -12.19 -14.94 -5.24
N THR A 189 -11.08 -15.60 -4.94
CA THR A 189 -10.30 -15.35 -3.73
C THR A 189 -9.28 -14.23 -3.93
N TYR A 190 -9.23 -13.32 -2.97
CA TYR A 190 -8.26 -12.24 -2.89
C TYR A 190 -7.46 -12.34 -1.60
N THR A 191 -6.21 -11.87 -1.63
CA THR A 191 -5.31 -11.81 -0.48
C THR A 191 -4.68 -10.42 -0.40
N ALA A 192 -4.97 -9.72 0.68
CA ALA A 192 -4.30 -8.46 1.05
C ALA A 192 -3.03 -8.77 1.83
N THR A 193 -1.94 -8.08 1.50
CA THR A 193 -0.65 -8.19 2.19
C THR A 193 0.00 -6.83 2.41
N SER A 194 0.89 -6.74 3.40
CA SER A 194 1.82 -5.61 3.55
C SER A 194 3.25 -6.12 3.51
N TRP A 195 4.06 -5.57 2.60
CA TRP A 195 5.47 -5.95 2.42
C TRP A 195 6.43 -5.04 3.18
N VAL A 196 5.87 -4.01 3.82
CA VAL A 196 6.60 -3.02 4.61
C VAL A 196 7.48 -3.69 5.65
N ILE A 197 8.75 -3.31 5.66
CA ILE A 197 9.71 -3.80 6.66
C ILE A 197 9.33 -3.20 8.02
N ASP A 198 9.01 -4.08 8.95
CA ASP A 198 8.73 -3.69 10.32
C ASP A 198 10.04 -3.25 11.00
N PRO A 199 10.12 -2.00 11.51
CA PRO A 199 11.35 -1.45 12.05
C PRO A 199 11.76 -2.09 13.39
N GLU A 200 10.85 -2.76 14.09
CA GLU A 200 11.14 -3.40 15.39
C GLU A 200 11.82 -4.76 15.21
N THR A 201 11.37 -5.52 14.22
CA THR A 201 11.83 -6.89 13.96
C THR A 201 12.81 -6.99 12.79
N GLY A 202 12.77 -6.02 11.87
CA GLY A 202 13.49 -6.05 10.59
C GLY A 202 12.91 -7.03 9.57
N ALA A 203 11.72 -7.59 9.83
CA ALA A 203 11.04 -8.52 8.92
C ALA A 203 9.92 -7.82 8.14
N PRO A 204 9.59 -8.26 6.91
CA PRO A 204 8.38 -7.83 6.23
C PRO A 204 7.12 -8.13 7.05
N ALA A 205 6.19 -7.17 7.14
CA ALA A 205 4.98 -7.29 7.97
C ALA A 205 4.13 -8.53 7.62
N LEU A 206 4.08 -8.94 6.35
CA LEU A 206 3.37 -10.16 5.95
C LEU A 206 3.91 -11.43 6.64
N LEU A 207 5.20 -11.48 7.01
CA LEU A 207 5.78 -12.62 7.73
C LEU A 207 5.48 -12.58 9.23
N LEU A 208 5.00 -11.44 9.73
CA LEU A 208 4.57 -11.25 11.12
C LEU A 208 3.06 -11.50 11.32
N GLY A 209 2.32 -11.73 10.24
CA GLY A 209 0.87 -11.97 10.31
C GLY A 209 0.03 -11.07 9.40
N MET A 210 0.63 -10.07 8.76
CA MET A 210 -0.12 -9.06 7.98
C MET A 210 -0.52 -9.58 6.59
N VAL A 211 -1.36 -10.62 6.59
CA VAL A 211 -1.93 -11.32 5.46
C VAL A 211 -3.39 -11.63 5.79
N GLN A 212 -4.32 -11.20 4.93
CA GLN A 212 -5.74 -11.53 5.08
C GLN A 212 -6.36 -11.85 3.73
N SER A 213 -6.98 -13.03 3.62
CA SER A 213 -7.74 -13.41 2.43
C SER A 213 -9.24 -13.19 2.64
N PHE A 214 -9.94 -12.86 1.55
CA PHE A 214 -11.39 -12.71 1.49
C PHE A 214 -11.93 -13.17 0.13
N GLU A 215 -13.25 -13.41 0.07
CA GLU A 215 -13.93 -13.86 -1.13
C GLU A 215 -14.76 -12.73 -1.76
N VAL A 216 -14.78 -12.71 -3.09
CA VAL A 216 -15.66 -11.88 -3.92
C VAL A 216 -16.64 -12.79 -4.65
N ASP A 217 -17.94 -12.51 -4.54
CA ASP A 217 -19.03 -13.28 -5.17
C ASP A 217 -19.88 -12.44 -6.15
#